data_AF-A0A0B2PZX1-F1
#
_entry.id   AF-A0A0B2PZX1-F1
#
_cell.length_a   1.000
_cell.length_b   1.000
_cell.length_c   1.000
_cell.angle_alpha   90.00
_cell.angle_beta   90.00
_cell.angle_gamma   90.00
#
_symmetry.space_group_name_H-M   'P 1'
#
loop_
_entity.id
_entity.type
_entity.pdbx_description
1 polymer ?
#
loop_
_entity_poly.entity_id
_entity_poly.type
_entity_poly.pdbx_seq_one_letter_code
_entity_poly.pdbx_strand_id
1 'polypeptide(L)'
;MKWRKASGVLCDAKVPIKLKGKFYRTAVRPAILYGTECWAVKSQHENKVGVAEMRMLRWMCGKTRQDKIRNEAIRERVGVAPIVEKMVENRLRWFGHVERRPVDSVVR
;
A
#
# COMPACT_ATOMS: atom_id res chain seq x y z
N MET A 1 0.44 -1.99 -16.33
CA MET A 1 0.63 -3.40 -15.92
C MET A 1 -0.67 -4.17 -16.16
N LYS A 2 -0.64 -5.35 -16.80
CA LYS A 2 -1.86 -6.18 -16.98
C LYS A 2 -2.15 -6.98 -15.68
N TRP A 3 -3.26 -6.68 -15.00
CA TRP A 3 -3.64 -7.29 -13.71
C TRP A 3 -3.63 -8.83 -13.71
N ARG A 4 -4.10 -9.46 -14.79
CA ARG A 4 -4.09 -10.93 -14.94
C ARG A 4 -2.70 -11.57 -14.81
N LYS A 5 -1.63 -10.87 -15.22
CA LYS A 5 -0.25 -11.36 -15.05
C LYS A 5 0.24 -11.12 -13.61
N ALA A 6 -0.15 -10.00 -13.00
CA ALA A 6 0.16 -9.66 -11.61
C ALA A 6 -0.49 -10.62 -10.60
N SER A 7 -1.74 -11.05 -10.86
CA SER A 7 -2.45 -11.98 -9.99
C SER A 7 -1.77 -13.34 -9.91
N GLY A 8 -1.09 -13.80 -10.97
CA GLY A 8 -0.31 -15.04 -10.89
C GLY A 8 0.76 -15.00 -9.79
N VAL A 9 1.47 -13.87 -9.65
CA VAL A 9 2.49 -13.70 -8.61
C VAL A 9 1.87 -13.57 -7.21
N LEU A 10 0.75 -12.85 -7.10
CA LEU A 10 0.09 -12.60 -5.81
C LEU A 10 -0.69 -13.82 -5.28
N CYS A 11 -1.36 -14.56 -6.16
CA CYS A 11 -2.24 -15.68 -5.81
C CYS A 11 -1.52 -17.01 -5.67
N ASP A 12 -0.42 -17.24 -6.41
CA ASP A 12 0.24 -18.54 -6.42
C ASP A 12 0.88 -18.85 -5.06
N ALA A 13 0.51 -19.98 -4.47
CA ALA A 13 1.03 -20.45 -3.18
C ALA A 13 2.52 -20.80 -3.23
N LYS A 14 3.05 -21.14 -4.41
CA LYS A 14 4.46 -21.48 -4.63
C LYS A 14 5.38 -20.26 -4.58
N VAL A 15 4.82 -19.06 -4.76
CA VAL A 15 5.60 -17.82 -4.73
C VAL A 15 5.97 -17.45 -3.29
N PRO A 16 7.26 -17.23 -2.98
CA PRO A 16 7.68 -16.85 -1.64
C PRO A 16 7.00 -15.57 -1.15
N ILE A 17 6.53 -15.57 0.10
CA ILE A 17 5.81 -14.43 0.70
C ILE A 17 6.62 -13.14 0.65
N LYS A 18 7.95 -13.20 0.84
CA LYS A 18 8.82 -12.02 0.73
C LYS A 18 8.84 -11.42 -0.68
N LEU A 19 8.73 -12.25 -1.73
CA LEU A 19 8.61 -11.77 -3.11
C LEU A 19 7.26 -11.11 -3.35
N LYS A 20 6.18 -11.69 -2.82
CA LYS A 20 4.84 -11.07 -2.82
C LYS A 20 4.85 -9.72 -2.11
N GLY A 21 5.58 -9.60 -1.00
CA GLY A 21 5.76 -8.32 -0.28
C GLY A 21 6.50 -7.26 -1.09
N LYS A 22 7.58 -7.63 -1.78
CA LYS A 22 8.28 -6.74 -2.73
C LYS A 22 7.33 -6.27 -3.84
N PHE A 23 6.58 -7.20 -4.42
CA PHE A 23 5.61 -6.89 -5.47
C PHE A 23 4.51 -5.93 -4.97
N TYR A 24 3.98 -6.17 -3.77
CA TYR A 24 3.02 -5.28 -3.13
C TYR A 24 3.59 -3.86 -2.99
N ARG A 25 4.80 -3.72 -2.47
CA ARG A 25 5.47 -2.42 -2.30
C ARG A 25 5.65 -1.68 -3.64
N THR A 26 5.99 -2.38 -4.71
CA THR A 26 6.36 -1.76 -5.99
C THR A 26 5.19 -1.51 -6.92
N ALA A 27 4.20 -2.40 -6.97
CA ALA A 27 3.12 -2.33 -7.97
C ALA A 27 1.76 -2.00 -7.36
N VAL A 28 1.45 -2.56 -6.18
CA VAL A 28 0.12 -2.46 -5.59
C VAL A 28 -0.02 -1.19 -4.75
N ARG A 29 0.90 -0.96 -3.82
CA ARG A 29 0.83 0.18 -2.90
C ARG A 29 0.79 1.52 -3.64
N PRO A 30 1.63 1.79 -4.65
CA PRO A 30 1.55 3.05 -5.39
C PRO A 30 0.22 3.22 -6.12
N ALA A 31 -0.39 2.12 -6.59
CA ALA A 31 -1.70 2.17 -7.25
C ALA A 31 -2.83 2.47 -6.25
N ILE A 32 -2.76 1.96 -5.02
CA ILE A 32 -3.74 2.27 -3.96
C ILE A 32 -3.57 3.72 -3.48
N LEU A 33 -2.33 4.17 -3.32
CA LEU A 33 -2.00 5.53 -2.86
C LEU A 33 -2.09 6.58 -3.98
N TYR A 34 -2.43 6.18 -5.19
CA TYR A 34 -2.56 7.13 -6.28
C TYR A 34 -3.67 8.15 -5.97
N GLY A 35 -3.35 9.44 -6.02
CA GLY A 35 -4.28 10.52 -5.75
C GLY A 35 -4.50 10.84 -4.25
N THR A 36 -3.92 10.10 -3.31
CA THR A 36 -4.02 10.43 -1.88
C THR A 36 -3.27 11.71 -1.51
N GLU A 37 -2.37 12.18 -2.38
CA GLU A 37 -1.56 13.39 -2.19
C GLU A 37 -2.37 14.68 -2.42
N CYS A 38 -3.41 14.64 -3.26
CA CYS A 38 -4.11 15.84 -3.74
C CYS A 38 -5.46 16.12 -3.04
N TRP A 39 -5.90 15.27 -2.12
CA TRP A 39 -7.23 15.35 -1.50
C TRP A 39 -7.12 15.45 0.03
N ALA A 40 -8.12 16.05 0.67
CA ALA A 40 -8.19 16.12 2.13
C ALA A 40 -8.51 14.73 2.71
N VAL A 41 -7.47 13.97 3.06
CA VAL A 41 -7.62 12.66 3.70
C VAL A 41 -8.18 12.83 5.11
N LYS A 42 -9.36 12.26 5.35
CA LYS A 42 -9.97 12.12 6.67
C LYS A 42 -9.64 10.76 7.28
N SER A 43 -9.69 10.64 8.61
CA SER A 43 -9.47 9.38 9.35
C SER A 43 -10.30 8.20 8.82
N GLN A 44 -11.52 8.45 8.34
CA GLN A 44 -12.37 7.43 7.72
C GLN A 44 -11.76 6.83 6.44
N HIS A 45 -11.08 7.64 5.63
CA HIS A 45 -10.40 7.17 4.43
C HIS A 45 -9.17 6.34 4.80
N GLU A 46 -8.40 6.77 5.80
CA GLU A 46 -7.24 6.02 6.30
C GLU A 46 -7.64 4.63 6.79
N ASN A 47 -8.73 4.56 7.57
CA ASN A 47 -9.28 3.30 8.04
C ASN A 47 -9.74 2.41 6.89
N LYS A 48 -10.45 2.95 5.90
CA LYS A 48 -10.89 2.18 4.71
C LYS A 48 -9.70 1.62 3.93
N VAL A 49 -8.65 2.42 3.72
CA VAL A 49 -7.43 2.01 3.02
C VAL A 49 -6.66 0.96 3.82
N GLY A 50 -6.55 1.13 5.15
CA GLY A 50 -5.93 0.15 6.04
C GLY A 50 -6.66 -1.19 6.07
N VAL A 51 -7.99 -1.18 6.09
CA VAL A 51 -8.82 -2.40 5.99
C VAL A 51 -8.64 -3.08 4.64
N ALA A 52 -8.61 -2.31 3.55
CA ALA A 52 -8.38 -2.83 2.20
C ALA A 52 -6.99 -3.48 2.07
N GLU A 53 -5.93 -2.82 2.57
CA GLU A 53 -4.58 -3.38 2.65
C GLU A 53 -4.59 -4.72 3.40
N MET A 54 -5.14 -4.75 4.61
CA MET A 54 -5.11 -5.97 5.42
C MET A 54 -5.89 -7.12 4.79
N ARG A 55 -7.01 -6.83 4.12
CA ARG A 55 -7.76 -7.84 3.37
C ARG A 55 -6.91 -8.43 2.25
N MET A 56 -6.18 -7.60 1.51
CA MET A 56 -5.31 -8.05 0.43
C MET A 56 -4.09 -8.83 0.94
N LEU A 57 -3.40 -8.33 1.98
CA LEU A 57 -2.23 -9.01 2.56
C LEU A 57 -2.59 -10.39 3.11
N ARG A 58 -3.75 -10.51 3.77
CA ARG A 58 -4.31 -11.78 4.22
C ARG A 58 -4.55 -12.73 3.06
N TRP A 59 -5.23 -12.26 2.03
CA TRP A 59 -5.51 -13.05 0.82
C TRP A 59 -4.23 -13.54 0.13
N MET A 60 -3.22 -12.68 -0.05
CA MET A 60 -1.92 -13.05 -0.63
C MET A 60 -1.18 -14.14 0.17
N CYS A 61 -1.38 -14.15 1.49
CA CYS A 61 -0.79 -15.13 2.40
C CYS A 61 -1.67 -16.39 2.58
N GLY A 62 -2.84 -16.45 1.94
CA GLY A 62 -3.82 -17.52 2.14
C GLY A 62 -4.35 -17.59 3.58
N LYS A 63 -4.44 -16.44 4.26
CA LYS A 63 -4.92 -16.32 5.64
C LYS A 63 -6.30 -15.70 5.71
N THR A 64 -7.11 -16.19 6.62
CA THR A 64 -8.47 -15.70 6.88
C THR A 64 -8.51 -15.01 8.25
N ARG A 65 -9.70 -14.55 8.66
CA ARG A 65 -9.92 -14.05 10.03
C ARG A 65 -9.99 -15.19 11.06
N GLN A 66 -10.31 -16.41 10.64
CA GLN A 66 -10.41 -17.58 11.52
C GLN A 66 -9.06 -18.03 12.06
N ASP A 67 -7.97 -17.74 11.33
CA ASP A 67 -6.61 -18.04 11.78
C ASP A 67 -6.18 -17.25 13.03
N LYS A 68 -6.95 -16.21 13.44
CA LYS A 68 -6.69 -15.36 14.61
C LYS A 68 -5.27 -14.75 14.68
N ILE A 69 -4.56 -14.70 13.54
CA ILE A 69 -3.24 -14.08 13.43
C ILE A 69 -3.39 -12.55 13.53
N ARG A 70 -2.57 -11.90 14.35
CA ARG A 70 -2.53 -10.43 14.49
C ARG A 70 -2.11 -9.76 13.17
N ASN A 71 -2.59 -8.54 12.93
CA ASN A 71 -2.31 -7.83 11.67
C ASN A 71 -0.81 -7.49 11.55
N GLU A 72 -0.16 -7.19 12.67
CA GLU A 72 1.25 -6.87 12.79
C GLU A 72 2.11 -8.04 12.32
N ALA A 73 1.80 -9.26 12.78
CA ALA A 73 2.50 -10.48 12.38
C ALA A 73 2.38 -10.76 10.86
N ILE A 74 1.24 -10.44 10.24
CA ILE A 74 1.08 -10.58 8.78
C ILE A 74 1.97 -9.57 8.06
N ARG A 75 1.97 -8.31 8.50
CA ARG A 75 2.81 -7.26 7.93
C ARG A 75 4.30 -7.60 8.04
N GLU A 76 4.74 -8.10 9.18
CA GLU A 76 6.12 -8.55 9.42
C GLU A 76 6.51 -9.71 8.50
N ARG A 77 5.64 -10.73 8.39
CA ARG A 77 5.86 -11.89 7.52
C ARG A 77 6.03 -11.47 6.07
N VAL A 78 5.14 -10.60 5.58
CA VAL A 78 5.20 -10.05 4.22
C VAL A 78 6.35 -9.05 4.05
N GLY A 79 6.76 -8.35 5.12
CA GLY A 79 7.80 -7.33 5.10
C GLY A 79 7.30 -5.97 4.58
N VAL A 80 6.10 -5.56 5.00
CA VAL A 80 5.45 -4.32 4.53
C VAL A 80 5.08 -3.42 5.69
N ALA A 81 5.47 -2.15 5.61
CA ALA A 81 4.97 -1.11 6.53
C ALA A 81 3.46 -0.84 6.30
N PRO A 82 2.73 -0.40 7.34
CA PRO A 82 1.34 0.03 7.21
C PRO A 82 1.13 1.07 6.09
N ILE A 83 0.06 0.91 5.31
CA ILE A 83 -0.23 1.82 4.20
C ILE A 83 -0.51 3.25 4.64
N VAL A 84 -1.09 3.43 5.83
CA VAL A 84 -1.39 4.76 6.40
C VAL A 84 -0.11 5.55 6.66
N GLU A 85 0.92 4.91 7.21
CA GLU A 85 2.24 5.55 7.39
C GLU A 85 2.82 5.99 6.03
N LYS A 86 2.70 5.13 5.01
CA LYS A 86 3.16 5.45 3.65
C LYS A 86 2.36 6.57 2.99
N MET A 87 1.08 6.68 3.29
CA MET A 87 0.24 7.78 2.82
C MET A 87 0.67 9.12 3.46
N VAL A 88 0.97 9.14 4.76
CA VAL A 88 1.52 10.32 5.44
C VAL A 88 2.88 10.71 4.86
N GLU A 89 3.77 9.74 4.68
CA GLU A 89 5.10 9.97 4.06
C GLU A 89 4.98 10.57 2.65
N ASN A 90 4.07 10.04 1.81
CA ASN A 90 3.82 10.59 0.48
C ASN A 90 3.33 12.03 0.53
N ARG A 91 2.42 12.36 1.46
CA ARG A 91 1.90 13.72 1.62
C ARG A 91 2.99 14.70 2.08
N LEU A 92 3.86 14.29 3.00
CA LEU A 92 4.99 15.11 3.44
C LEU A 92 6.00 15.31 2.30
N ARG A 93 6.25 14.27 1.50
CA ARG A 93 7.10 14.37 0.32
C ARG A 93 6.54 15.35 -0.72
N TRP A 94 5.23 15.31 -0.94
CA TRP A 94 4.53 16.25 -1.81
C TRP A 94 4.60 17.69 -1.27
N PHE A 95 4.35 17.89 0.02
CA PHE A 95 4.48 19.20 0.66
C PHE A 95 5.89 19.79 0.48
N GLY A 96 6.93 18.99 0.76
CA GLY A 96 8.31 19.44 0.53
C GLY A 96 8.66 19.66 -0.94
N HIS A 97 7.95 19.04 -1.89
CA HIS A 97 8.08 19.37 -3.31
C HIS A 97 7.50 20.76 -3.60
N VAL A 98 6.32 21.07 -3.07
CA VAL A 98 5.67 22.38 -3.20
C VAL A 98 6.53 23.49 -2.58
N GLU A 99 7.11 23.25 -1.40
CA GLU A 99 7.94 24.25 -0.70
C GLU A 99 9.25 24.58 -1.44
N ARG A 100 9.89 23.59 -2.06
CA ARG A 100 11.14 23.79 -2.83
C ARG A 100 10.92 24.38 -4.22
N ARG A 101 9.68 24.45 -4.68
CA ARG A 101 9.32 24.88 -6.03
C ARG A 101 9.40 26.41 -6.14
N PRO A 102 9.98 26.98 -7.22
CA PRO A 102 9.92 28.41 -7.49
C PRO A 102 8.48 28.86 -7.79
N VAL A 103 8.11 30.05 -7.31
CA VAL A 103 6.74 30.59 -7.30
C VAL A 103 6.04 30.56 -8.68
N ASP A 104 6.80 30.59 -9.77
CA ASP A 104 6.26 30.71 -11.14
C ASP A 104 5.97 29.39 -11.87
N SER A 105 6.31 28.23 -11.31
CA SER A 105 6.22 26.94 -12.04
C SER A 105 4.86 26.25 -11.92
N VAL A 106 4.35 25.43 -12.84
CA VAL A 106 3.01 24.83 -12.58
C VAL A 106 3.12 23.65 -11.59
N VAL A 107 2.20 23.54 -10.62
CA VAL A 107 2.09 22.37 -9.72
C VAL A 107 1.30 21.30 -10.47
N ARG A 108 1.87 20.09 -10.62
CA ARG A 108 1.30 19.01 -11.42
C ARG A 108 0.81 17.84 -10.58
#